data_AF-A0A7Y7XJJ0-F1
#
_entry.id   AF-A0A7Y7XJJ0-F1
#
_cell.length_a   1.000
_cell.length_b   1.000
_cell.length_c   1.000
_cell.angle_alpha   90.00
_cell.angle_beta   90.00
_cell.angle_gamma   90.00
#
_symmetry.space_group_name_H-M   'P 1'
#
loop_
_entity.id
_entity.type
_entity.pdbx_description
1 polymer ?
#
loop_
_entity_poly.entity_id
_entity_poly.type
_entity_poly.pdbx_seq_one_letter_code
_entity_poly.pdbx_strand_id
1 'polypeptide(L)'
;MGLTVNSCAFKVRAIEEMRAIMARPKKSDQPTVNVSLRIDPKIKFAIDLLCREQKRSITGVIEWSIMQALKSQMVTTSKGDEISMFQLMEWAWSPDEAERVTLLGIVAPHILSHEESCIWAVIKSSGIFLTPIDLDERGMPKSYTPKMGFIKLVWPLLKARGYRLAEWSNEYQSNIVTETDIVEFFGEDMLKEAEPFR
;
A
#
# COMPACT_ATOMS: atom_id res chain seq x y z
N MET A 1 4.53 14.76 69.42
CA MET A 1 3.81 14.66 68.13
C MET A 1 4.47 13.58 67.29
N GLY A 2 4.03 12.32 67.43
CA GLY A 2 4.55 11.20 66.66
C GLY A 2 3.62 10.91 65.49
N LEU A 3 4.08 11.17 64.26
CA LEU A 3 3.42 10.77 63.03
C LEU A 3 3.70 9.28 62.80
N THR A 4 2.75 8.41 63.12
CA THR A 4 2.74 7.02 62.65
C THR A 4 2.36 7.01 61.18
N VAL A 5 3.37 7.05 60.32
CA VAL A 5 3.17 6.83 58.88
C VAL A 5 2.82 5.35 58.69
N ASN A 6 1.59 5.10 58.24
CA ASN A 6 1.01 3.77 58.03
C ASN A 6 1.86 2.92 57.05
N SER A 7 2.73 2.08 57.59
CA SER A 7 3.58 1.08 56.90
C SER A 7 2.81 0.19 55.92
N CYS A 8 1.51 -0.05 56.18
CA CYS A 8 0.64 -0.84 55.32
C CYS A 8 0.34 -0.14 53.98
N ALA A 9 0.13 1.18 53.99
CA ALA A 9 -0.20 1.94 52.78
C ALA A 9 0.97 2.01 51.79
N PHE A 10 2.20 2.05 52.30
CA PHE A 10 3.41 2.07 51.48
C PHE A 10 3.66 0.72 50.79
N LYS A 11 3.38 -0.39 51.49
CA LYS A 11 3.48 -1.75 50.93
C LYS A 11 2.45 -2.01 49.83
N VAL A 12 1.22 -1.54 49.99
CA VAL A 12 0.17 -1.71 48.97
C VAL A 12 0.53 -0.95 47.69
N ARG A 13 1.01 0.30 47.81
CA ARG A 13 1.46 1.11 46.66
C ARG A 13 2.62 0.47 45.90
N ALA A 14 3.63 -0.04 46.61
CA ALA A 14 4.76 -0.71 45.99
C ALA A 14 4.36 -2.00 45.24
N ILE A 15 3.36 -2.73 45.74
CA ILE A 15 2.84 -3.94 45.08
C ILE A 15 2.03 -3.59 43.83
N GLU A 16 1.25 -2.50 43.86
CA GLU A 16 0.51 -2.01 42.69
C GLU A 16 1.45 -1.48 41.59
N GLU A 17 2.49 -0.73 41.97
CA GLU A 17 3.52 -0.24 41.04
C GLU A 17 4.31 -1.40 40.43
N MET A 18 4.67 -2.42 41.21
CA MET A 18 5.32 -3.64 40.69
C MET A 18 4.41 -4.44 39.75
N ARG A 19 3.09 -4.48 40.00
CA ARG A 19 2.12 -5.11 39.08
C ARG A 19 2.01 -4.34 37.76
N ALA A 20 2.12 -3.01 37.78
CA ALA A 20 2.12 -2.20 36.58
C ALA A 20 3.42 -2.35 35.76
N ILE A 21 4.57 -2.54 36.43
CA ILE A 21 5.87 -2.81 35.78
C ILE A 21 5.92 -4.24 35.21
N MET A 22 5.24 -5.20 35.86
CA MET A 22 5.10 -6.58 35.38
C MET A 22 3.97 -6.77 34.35
N ALA A 23 3.17 -5.73 34.08
CA ALA A 23 2.21 -5.77 33.00
C ALA A 23 2.97 -5.80 31.67
N ARG A 24 2.72 -6.85 30.89
CA ARG A 24 3.32 -7.09 29.58
C ARG A 24 3.28 -5.80 28.75
N PRO A 25 4.41 -5.35 28.15
CA PRO A 25 4.40 -4.16 27.32
C PRO A 25 3.30 -4.29 26.27
N LYS A 26 2.48 -3.25 26.17
CA LYS A 26 1.37 -3.17 25.20
C LYS A 26 2.00 -3.42 23.83
N LYS A 27 1.61 -4.53 23.18
CA LYS A 27 2.06 -4.89 21.84
C LYS A 27 1.88 -3.65 20.96
N SER A 28 2.92 -3.28 20.21
CA SER A 28 2.81 -2.25 19.18
C SER A 28 1.57 -2.52 18.35
N ASP A 29 0.73 -1.50 18.19
CA ASP A 29 -0.56 -1.55 17.50
C ASP A 29 -0.31 -1.60 15.98
N GLN A 30 0.46 -2.59 15.54
CA GLN A 30 0.57 -2.94 14.13
C GLN A 30 -0.83 -3.42 13.70
N PRO A 31 -1.51 -2.74 12.76
CA PRO A 31 -2.83 -3.13 12.35
C PRO A 31 -2.79 -4.52 11.73
N THR A 32 -3.26 -5.52 12.46
CA THR A 32 -3.40 -6.89 11.95
C THR A 32 -4.69 -7.01 11.17
N VAL A 33 -4.64 -7.60 9.98
CA VAL A 33 -5.81 -7.87 9.14
C VAL A 33 -6.26 -9.32 9.31
N ASN A 34 -7.56 -9.54 9.55
CA ASN A 34 -8.12 -10.88 9.64
C ASN A 34 -8.37 -11.46 8.25
N VAL A 35 -7.87 -12.67 7.99
CA VAL A 35 -8.05 -13.38 6.72
C VAL A 35 -8.88 -14.64 6.95
N SER A 36 -9.95 -14.83 6.18
CA SER A 36 -10.80 -16.02 6.19
C SER A 36 -10.55 -16.85 4.92
N LEU A 37 -10.21 -18.12 5.07
CA LEU A 37 -9.82 -19.01 3.95
C LEU A 37 -10.66 -20.28 3.96
N ARG A 38 -11.09 -20.70 2.77
CA ARG A 38 -11.66 -22.04 2.54
C ARG A 38 -10.53 -22.94 2.02
N ILE A 39 -10.20 -23.98 2.78
CA ILE A 39 -9.12 -24.92 2.43
C ILE A 39 -9.62 -26.35 2.51
N ASP A 40 -9.10 -27.19 1.63
CA ASP A 40 -9.38 -28.63 1.64
C ASP A 40 -8.82 -29.28 2.94
N PRO A 41 -9.51 -30.29 3.51
CA PRO A 41 -9.06 -30.97 4.72
C PRO A 41 -7.62 -31.54 4.62
N LYS A 42 -7.20 -32.01 3.45
CA LYS A 42 -5.84 -32.52 3.20
C LYS A 42 -4.79 -31.41 3.31
N ILE A 43 -5.10 -30.22 2.80
CA ILE A 43 -4.22 -29.05 2.90
C ILE A 43 -4.13 -28.59 4.36
N LYS A 44 -5.25 -28.57 5.09
CA LYS A 44 -5.23 -28.29 6.52
C LYS A 44 -4.31 -29.26 7.28
N PHE A 45 -4.42 -30.56 7.00
CA PHE A 45 -3.55 -31.57 7.62
C PHE A 45 -2.07 -31.33 7.30
N ALA A 46 -1.74 -30.98 6.06
CA ALA A 46 -0.36 -30.66 5.68
C ALA A 46 0.18 -29.41 6.42
N ILE A 47 -0.64 -28.36 6.56
CA ILE A 47 -0.28 -27.17 7.34
C ILE A 47 -0.03 -27.55 8.81
N ASP A 48 -0.91 -28.37 9.40
CA ASP A 48 -0.76 -28.83 10.79
C ASP A 48 0.54 -29.63 11.01
N LEU A 49 0.97 -30.43 10.03
CA LEU A 49 2.27 -31.13 10.07
C LEU A 49 3.44 -30.14 10.02
N LEU A 50 3.40 -29.16 9.11
CA LEU A 50 4.44 -28.13 9.01
C LEU A 50 4.56 -27.29 10.27
N CYS A 51 3.43 -26.94 10.90
CA CYS A 51 3.40 -26.24 12.18
C CYS A 51 4.16 -27.01 13.28
N ARG A 52 3.95 -28.33 13.36
CA ARG A 52 4.62 -29.19 14.35
C ARG A 52 6.11 -29.29 14.08
N GLU A 53 6.49 -29.44 12.82
CA GLU A 53 7.90 -29.57 12.41
C GLU A 53 8.67 -28.26 12.65
N GLN A 54 8.13 -27.14 12.18
CA GLN A 54 8.78 -25.83 12.30
C GLN A 54 8.61 -25.19 13.68
N LYS A 55 7.76 -25.77 14.54
CA LYS A 55 7.36 -25.23 15.85
C LYS A 55 6.80 -23.80 15.75
N ARG A 56 5.94 -23.58 14.76
CA ARG A 56 5.30 -22.29 14.45
C ARG A 56 3.77 -22.40 14.50
N SER A 57 3.09 -21.26 14.67
CA SER A 57 1.64 -21.20 14.53
C SER A 57 1.22 -21.37 13.07
N ILE A 58 -0.06 -21.73 12.85
CA ILE A 58 -0.65 -21.81 11.50
C ILE A 58 -0.43 -20.51 10.73
N THR A 59 -0.75 -19.36 11.36
CA THR A 59 -0.52 -18.04 10.76
C THR A 59 0.95 -17.84 10.39
N GLY A 60 1.90 -18.19 11.27
CA GLY A 60 3.32 -18.04 10.99
C GLY A 60 3.83 -18.94 9.86
N VAL A 61 3.29 -20.15 9.71
CA VAL A 61 3.60 -21.03 8.57
C VAL A 61 3.03 -20.46 7.27
N ILE A 62 1.81 -19.91 7.30
CA ILE A 62 1.18 -19.30 6.12
C ILE A 62 1.97 -18.07 5.67
N GLU A 63 2.27 -17.14 6.57
CA GLU A 63 3.08 -15.95 6.27
C GLU A 63 4.44 -16.34 5.68
N TRP A 64 5.15 -17.28 6.32
CA TRP A 64 6.42 -17.78 5.80
C TRP A 64 6.27 -18.38 4.40
N SER A 65 5.23 -19.18 4.16
CA SER A 65 5.01 -19.82 2.86
C SER A 65 4.73 -18.80 1.76
N ILE A 66 3.93 -17.77 2.04
CA ILE A 66 3.68 -16.65 1.10
C ILE A 66 4.98 -15.93 0.80
N MET A 67 5.79 -15.64 1.82
CA MET A 67 7.08 -14.96 1.64
C MET A 67 8.03 -15.77 0.75
N GLN A 68 8.02 -17.10 0.84
CA GLN A 68 8.82 -17.93 -0.06
C GLN A 68 8.26 -17.95 -1.48
N ALA A 69 6.94 -17.99 -1.65
CA ALA A 69 6.30 -17.89 -2.96
C ALA A 69 6.61 -16.54 -3.64
N LEU A 70 6.58 -15.44 -2.90
CA LEU A 70 6.93 -14.10 -3.40
C LEU A 70 8.39 -14.02 -3.86
N LYS A 71 9.31 -14.70 -3.17
CA LYS A 71 10.74 -14.72 -3.55
C LYS A 71 11.01 -15.57 -4.77
N SER A 72 10.24 -16.64 -4.99
CA SER A 72 10.43 -17.54 -6.13
C SER A 72 9.72 -17.07 -7.40
N GLN A 73 8.63 -16.32 -7.27
CA GLN A 73 7.88 -15.82 -8.41
C GLN A 73 8.60 -14.63 -9.04
N MET A 74 8.91 -14.72 -10.33
CA MET A 74 9.48 -13.62 -11.10
C MET A 74 8.36 -12.84 -11.82
N VAL A 75 8.61 -11.55 -12.02
CA VAL A 75 7.73 -10.62 -12.73
C VAL A 75 8.57 -9.78 -13.69
N THR A 76 8.12 -9.67 -14.93
CA THR A 76 8.75 -8.81 -15.94
C THR A 76 8.27 -7.38 -15.78
N THR A 77 9.20 -6.45 -15.56
CA THR A 77 8.89 -5.03 -15.43
C THR A 77 8.56 -4.39 -16.77
N SER A 78 7.97 -3.19 -16.75
CA SER A 78 7.74 -2.37 -17.95
C SER A 78 9.01 -2.09 -18.76
N LYS A 79 10.19 -2.15 -18.12
CA LYS A 79 11.50 -1.93 -18.76
C LYS A 79 12.07 -3.20 -19.41
N GLY A 80 11.43 -4.35 -19.20
CA GLY A 80 11.91 -5.66 -19.66
C GLY A 80 12.81 -6.39 -18.66
N ASP A 81 13.16 -5.76 -17.53
CA ASP A 81 13.94 -6.41 -16.46
C ASP A 81 13.06 -7.42 -15.71
N GLU A 82 13.64 -8.54 -15.27
CA GLU A 82 12.97 -9.50 -14.40
C GLU A 82 13.33 -9.26 -12.93
N ILE A 83 12.33 -9.08 -12.08
CA ILE A 83 12.48 -8.94 -10.62
C ILE A 83 11.62 -9.96 -9.89
N SER A 84 11.98 -10.28 -8.65
CA SER A 84 11.11 -11.12 -7.81
C SER A 84 9.84 -10.36 -7.40
N MET A 85 8.73 -11.08 -7.21
CA MET A 85 7.48 -10.51 -6.69
C MET A 85 7.69 -9.90 -5.29
N PHE A 86 8.60 -10.47 -4.50
CA PHE A 86 9.00 -9.90 -3.21
C PHE A 86 9.61 -8.50 -3.36
N GLN A 87 10.53 -8.32 -4.30
CA GLN A 87 11.13 -7.02 -4.58
C GLN A 87 10.11 -6.00 -5.09
N LEU A 88 9.19 -6.44 -5.96
CA LEU A 88 8.09 -5.59 -6.43
C LEU A 88 7.18 -5.13 -5.29
N MET A 89 6.81 -6.04 -4.38
CA MET A 89 6.03 -5.71 -3.19
C MET A 89 6.74 -4.68 -2.31
N GLU A 90 8.03 -4.87 -2.01
CA GLU A 90 8.82 -3.92 -1.20
C GLU A 90 8.88 -2.52 -1.83
N TRP A 91 8.91 -2.44 -3.17
CA TRP A 91 8.94 -1.16 -3.88
C TRP A 91 7.58 -0.49 -3.97
N ALA A 92 6.52 -1.27 -4.17
CA ALA A 92 5.19 -0.73 -4.42
C ALA A 92 4.35 -0.54 -3.15
N TRP A 93 4.70 -1.20 -2.04
CA TRP A 93 3.92 -1.11 -0.80
C TRP A 93 3.97 0.29 -0.19
N SER A 94 2.79 0.86 0.05
CA SER A 94 2.58 2.10 0.79
C SER A 94 1.26 2.02 1.56
N PRO A 95 1.12 2.68 2.72
CA PRO A 95 -0.18 2.86 3.36
C PRO A 95 -1.18 3.61 2.47
N ASP A 96 -0.67 4.53 1.64
CA ASP A 96 -1.45 5.35 0.73
C ASP A 96 -1.76 4.58 -0.56
N GLU A 97 -3.04 4.50 -0.89
CA GLU A 97 -3.53 3.82 -2.09
C GLU A 97 -3.01 4.45 -3.38
N ALA A 98 -2.92 5.79 -3.43
CA ALA A 98 -2.46 6.52 -4.61
C ALA A 98 -1.01 6.15 -4.96
N GLU A 99 -0.16 6.03 -3.94
CA GLU A 99 1.22 5.58 -4.10
C GLU A 99 1.28 4.14 -4.61
N ARG A 100 0.54 3.22 -3.97
CA ARG A 100 0.56 1.80 -4.38
C ARG A 100 0.20 1.63 -5.85
N VAL A 101 -0.93 2.21 -6.27
CA VAL A 101 -1.42 2.07 -7.65
C VAL A 101 -0.47 2.72 -8.64
N THR A 102 0.06 3.90 -8.33
CA THR A 102 0.98 4.63 -9.21
C THR A 102 2.31 3.89 -9.37
N LEU A 103 2.89 3.39 -8.27
CA LEU A 103 4.16 2.65 -8.30
C LEU A 103 4.00 1.31 -9.02
N LEU A 104 2.92 0.57 -8.77
CA LEU A 104 2.60 -0.65 -9.52
C LEU A 104 2.42 -0.36 -11.01
N GLY A 105 1.72 0.70 -11.38
CA GLY A 105 1.51 1.09 -12.77
C GLY A 105 2.80 1.45 -13.52
N ILE A 106 3.77 2.06 -12.84
CA ILE A 106 5.09 2.34 -13.42
C ILE A 106 5.89 1.04 -13.62
N VAL A 107 5.96 0.20 -12.59
CA VAL A 107 6.89 -0.94 -12.58
C VAL A 107 6.32 -2.16 -13.30
N ALA A 108 5.06 -2.51 -13.06
CA ALA A 108 4.41 -3.72 -13.56
C ALA A 108 2.91 -3.48 -13.80
N PRO A 109 2.50 -2.73 -14.84
CA PRO A 109 1.11 -2.38 -15.08
C PRO A 109 0.21 -3.58 -15.41
N HIS A 110 0.79 -4.72 -15.80
CA HIS A 110 0.04 -5.94 -16.15
C HIS A 110 -0.50 -6.71 -14.93
N ILE A 111 -0.04 -6.40 -13.71
CA ILE A 111 -0.57 -7.02 -12.47
C ILE A 111 -1.64 -6.18 -11.77
N LEU A 112 -1.91 -4.97 -12.28
CA LEU A 112 -2.99 -4.13 -11.77
C LEU A 112 -4.34 -4.83 -11.96
N SER A 113 -5.23 -4.69 -10.97
CA SER A 113 -6.64 -5.03 -11.16
C SER A 113 -7.27 -4.14 -12.26
N HIS A 114 -8.45 -4.52 -12.74
CA HIS A 114 -9.14 -3.77 -13.79
C HIS A 114 -9.39 -2.29 -13.41
N GLU A 115 -9.84 -2.04 -12.18
CA GLU A 115 -10.10 -0.70 -11.66
C GLU A 115 -8.80 0.12 -11.56
N GLU A 116 -7.75 -0.47 -10.99
CA GLU A 116 -6.44 0.17 -10.87
C GLU A 116 -5.82 0.44 -12.24
N SER A 117 -6.02 -0.44 -13.21
CA SER A 117 -5.58 -0.26 -14.60
C SER A 117 -6.26 0.94 -15.25
N CYS A 118 -7.56 1.13 -15.00
CA CYS A 118 -8.31 2.30 -15.48
C CYS A 118 -7.80 3.61 -14.83
N ILE A 119 -7.56 3.59 -13.51
CA ILE A 119 -6.96 4.75 -12.80
C ILE A 119 -5.56 5.05 -13.36
N TRP A 120 -4.74 4.02 -13.56
CA TRP A 120 -3.41 4.15 -14.13
C TRP A 120 -3.44 4.70 -15.56
N ALA A 121 -4.42 4.28 -16.37
CA ALA A 121 -4.61 4.81 -17.73
C ALA A 121 -4.86 6.33 -17.69
N VAL A 122 -5.71 6.80 -16.78
CA VAL A 122 -5.99 8.24 -16.57
C VAL A 122 -4.73 8.99 -16.18
N ILE A 123 -3.95 8.47 -15.24
CA ILE A 123 -2.67 9.08 -14.81
C ILE A 123 -1.70 9.17 -15.98
N LYS A 124 -1.54 8.07 -16.71
CA LYS A 124 -0.58 7.96 -17.83
C LYS A 124 -0.97 8.84 -19.02
N SER A 125 -2.26 8.99 -19.32
CA SER A 125 -2.74 9.87 -20.40
C SER A 125 -2.68 11.35 -20.04
N SER A 126 -2.67 11.65 -18.75
CA SER A 126 -2.63 13.03 -18.25
C SER A 126 -1.17 13.46 -18.06
N GLY A 127 -0.63 14.17 -19.04
CA GLY A 127 0.78 14.59 -19.07
C GLY A 127 1.25 15.48 -17.91
N ILE A 128 0.36 15.89 -17.01
CA ILE A 128 0.64 16.74 -15.84
C ILE A 128 1.19 15.95 -14.63
N PHE A 129 0.95 14.63 -14.54
CA PHE A 129 1.28 13.83 -13.35
C PHE A 129 2.63 13.12 -13.43
N LEU A 130 3.16 12.93 -14.64
CA LEU A 130 4.37 12.17 -14.90
C LEU A 130 5.42 13.05 -15.58
N THR A 131 6.62 13.09 -15.02
CA THR A 131 7.76 13.76 -15.64
C THR A 131 8.61 12.70 -16.36
N PRO A 132 8.88 12.84 -17.67
CA PRO A 132 9.76 11.92 -18.39
C PRO A 132 11.20 12.05 -17.89
N ILE A 133 11.88 10.92 -17.65
CA ILE A 133 13.29 10.90 -17.20
C ILE A 133 14.20 10.59 -18.39
N ASP A 134 13.92 9.47 -19.06
CA ASP A 134 14.71 9.00 -20.21
C ASP A 134 13.87 9.03 -21.47
N LEU A 135 14.47 9.45 -22.59
CA LEU A 135 13.87 9.40 -23.91
C LEU A 135 14.55 8.30 -24.73
N ASP A 136 13.77 7.52 -25.45
CA ASP A 136 14.25 6.58 -26.45
C ASP A 136 14.83 7.33 -27.67
N GLU A 137 15.51 6.61 -28.55
CA GLU A 137 16.07 7.14 -29.82
C GLU A 137 15.01 7.86 -30.70
N ARG A 138 13.73 7.57 -30.47
CA ARG A 138 12.58 8.17 -31.16
C ARG A 138 12.00 9.41 -30.43
N GLY A 139 12.63 9.86 -29.36
CA GLY A 139 12.14 10.95 -28.51
C GLY A 139 10.95 10.58 -27.61
N MET A 140 10.62 9.28 -27.49
CA MET A 140 9.51 8.80 -26.66
C MET A 140 9.99 8.51 -25.23
N PRO A 141 9.22 8.85 -24.19
CA PRO A 141 9.69 8.61 -22.84
C PRO A 141 9.68 7.13 -22.45
N LYS A 142 10.86 6.64 -22.05
CA LYS A 142 11.12 5.26 -21.61
C LYS A 142 10.80 5.05 -20.13
N SER A 143 10.96 6.09 -19.32
CA SER A 143 10.79 6.05 -17.88
C SER A 143 10.18 7.38 -17.38
N TYR A 144 9.43 7.29 -16.28
CA TYR A 144 8.68 8.41 -15.73
C TYR A 144 8.91 8.51 -14.22
N THR A 145 9.05 9.74 -13.72
CA THR A 145 8.97 10.06 -12.29
C THR A 145 7.54 10.55 -12.00
N PRO A 146 6.80 9.90 -11.09
CA PRO A 146 5.49 10.36 -10.69
C PRO A 146 5.60 11.57 -9.75
N LYS A 147 4.78 12.59 -9.99
CA LYS A 147 4.62 13.73 -9.07
C LYS A 147 3.72 13.32 -7.91
N MET A 148 4.26 12.51 -6.99
CA MET A 148 3.47 11.78 -6.01
C MET A 148 2.65 12.69 -5.08
N GLY A 149 3.21 13.82 -4.64
CA GLY A 149 2.48 14.80 -3.84
C GLY A 149 1.25 15.35 -4.57
N PHE A 150 1.40 15.65 -5.87
CA PHE A 150 0.29 16.13 -6.69
C PHE A 150 -0.76 15.05 -6.93
N ILE A 151 -0.33 13.83 -7.27
CA ILE A 151 -1.23 12.67 -7.48
C ILE A 151 -2.07 12.39 -6.24
N LYS A 152 -1.45 12.42 -5.05
CA LYS A 152 -2.17 12.25 -3.78
C LYS A 152 -3.22 13.33 -3.55
N LEU A 153 -2.88 14.58 -3.85
CA LEU A 153 -3.77 15.72 -3.67
C LEU A 153 -5.01 15.60 -4.59
N VAL A 154 -4.82 15.18 -5.84
CA VAL A 154 -5.92 14.99 -6.80
C VAL A 154 -6.54 13.58 -6.77
N TRP A 155 -6.12 12.69 -5.85
CA TRP A 155 -6.51 11.28 -5.86
C TRP A 155 -8.02 11.03 -5.93
N PRO A 156 -8.89 11.79 -5.23
CA PRO A 156 -10.34 11.62 -5.35
C PRO A 156 -10.86 11.79 -6.79
N LEU A 157 -10.33 12.76 -7.53
CA LEU A 157 -10.70 13.00 -8.92
C LEU A 157 -10.21 11.87 -9.83
N LEU A 158 -8.97 11.40 -9.61
CA LEU A 158 -8.39 10.29 -10.38
C LEU A 158 -9.20 9.01 -10.19
N LYS A 159 -9.59 8.68 -8.97
CA LYS A 159 -10.47 7.54 -8.69
C LYS A 159 -11.84 7.69 -9.33
N ALA A 160 -12.47 8.86 -9.19
CA ALA A 160 -13.78 9.10 -9.80
C ALA A 160 -13.74 9.00 -11.32
N ARG A 161 -12.64 9.39 -11.97
CA ARG A 161 -12.46 9.21 -13.42
C ARG A 161 -12.17 7.75 -13.77
N GLY A 162 -11.28 7.08 -13.03
CA GLY A 162 -10.92 5.69 -13.25
C GLY A 162 -12.09 4.73 -13.07
N TYR A 163 -12.94 4.91 -12.05
CA TYR A 163 -14.13 4.09 -11.86
C TYR A 163 -15.17 4.31 -12.94
N ARG A 164 -15.39 5.55 -13.40
CA ARG A 164 -16.26 5.81 -14.56
C ARG A 164 -15.77 5.08 -15.81
N LEU A 165 -14.47 5.09 -16.05
CA LEU A 165 -13.86 4.37 -17.16
C LEU A 165 -14.03 2.84 -17.01
N ALA A 166 -13.93 2.33 -15.78
CA ALA A 166 -14.12 0.91 -15.49
C ALA A 166 -15.57 0.44 -15.67
N GLU A 167 -16.55 1.29 -15.34
CA GLU A 167 -17.97 0.98 -15.53
C GLU A 167 -18.40 1.11 -16.99
N TRP A 168 -17.89 2.12 -17.71
CA TRP A 168 -18.26 2.43 -19.10
C TRP A 168 -17.03 2.83 -19.91
N SER A 169 -16.50 1.91 -20.71
CA SER A 169 -15.46 2.20 -21.72
C SER A 169 -16.07 2.93 -22.93
N ASN A 170 -16.63 4.12 -22.72
CA ASN A 170 -17.25 4.89 -23.80
C ASN A 170 -16.14 5.61 -24.59
N GLU A 171 -16.05 5.36 -25.90
CA GLU A 171 -14.98 5.84 -26.79
C GLU A 171 -14.81 7.37 -26.82
N TYR A 172 -15.84 8.12 -26.38
CA TYR A 172 -15.89 9.58 -26.42
C TYR A 172 -15.53 10.26 -25.09
N GLN A 173 -15.35 9.51 -23.99
CA GLN A 173 -14.91 10.13 -22.75
C GLN A 173 -13.40 10.30 -22.76
N SER A 174 -12.95 11.56 -22.65
CA SER A 174 -11.54 11.85 -22.44
C SER A 174 -11.08 11.26 -21.11
N ASN A 175 -10.07 10.40 -21.18
CA ASN A 175 -9.35 9.87 -20.02
C ASN A 175 -8.31 10.85 -19.48
N ILE A 176 -8.15 12.00 -20.15
CA ILE A 176 -7.19 13.03 -19.79
C ILE A 176 -7.83 13.92 -18.73
N VAL A 177 -7.13 14.09 -17.61
CA VAL A 177 -7.42 15.09 -16.59
C VAL A 177 -6.61 16.34 -16.92
N THR A 178 -7.30 17.44 -17.13
CA THR A 178 -6.74 18.76 -17.38
C THR A 178 -6.73 19.61 -16.10
N GLU A 179 -6.03 20.75 -16.12
CA GLU A 179 -6.08 21.69 -15.00
C GLU A 179 -7.50 22.24 -14.77
N THR A 180 -8.27 22.41 -15.84
CA THR A 180 -9.68 22.84 -15.75
C THR A 180 -10.51 21.81 -15.00
N ASP A 181 -10.35 20.51 -15.27
CA ASP A 181 -11.05 19.46 -14.53
C ASP A 181 -10.71 19.47 -13.03
N ILE A 182 -9.46 19.80 -12.69
CA ILE A 182 -9.01 19.90 -11.30
C ILE A 182 -9.66 21.10 -10.61
N VAL A 183 -9.68 22.26 -11.28
CA VAL A 183 -10.33 23.48 -10.76
C VAL A 183 -11.83 23.29 -10.61
N GLU A 184 -12.49 22.64 -11.57
CA GLU A 184 -13.93 22.34 -11.48
C GLU A 184 -14.25 21.41 -10.30
N PHE A 185 -13.38 20.44 -10.02
CA PHE A 185 -13.61 19.46 -8.96
C PHE A 185 -13.26 19.97 -7.56
N PHE A 186 -12.17 20.72 -7.41
CA PHE A 186 -11.62 21.15 -6.11
C PHE A 186 -11.72 22.65 -5.84
N GLY A 187 -11.99 23.48 -6.84
CA GLY A 187 -11.95 24.95 -6.77
C GLY A 187 -10.59 25.55 -7.15
N GLU A 188 -10.56 26.87 -7.38
CA GLU A 188 -9.36 27.59 -7.85
C GLU A 188 -8.19 27.60 -6.85
N ASP A 189 -8.49 27.55 -5.54
CA ASP A 189 -7.45 27.63 -4.50
C ASP A 189 -6.59 26.37 -4.43
N MET A 190 -7.10 25.23 -4.91
CA MET A 190 -6.37 23.97 -4.92
C MET A 190 -5.11 24.02 -5.79
N LEU A 191 -5.14 24.71 -6.94
CA LEU A 191 -3.96 24.80 -7.81
C LEU A 191 -2.81 25.59 -7.16
N LYS A 192 -3.12 26.56 -6.29
CA LYS A 192 -2.12 27.31 -5.52
C LYS A 192 -1.47 26.42 -4.46
N GLU A 193 -2.26 25.57 -3.80
CA GLU A 193 -1.74 24.59 -2.84
C GLU A 193 -0.90 23.49 -3.52
N ALA A 194 -1.18 23.20 -4.80
CA ALA A 194 -0.48 22.23 -5.59
C ALA A 194 0.84 22.73 -6.22
N GLU A 195 1.11 24.05 -6.24
CA GLU A 195 2.33 24.62 -6.84
C GLU A 195 3.65 23.98 -6.36
N PRO A 196 3.84 23.67 -5.07
CA PRO A 196 5.08 23.04 -4.60
C PRO A 196 5.32 21.64 -5.19
N PHE A 197 4.31 21.01 -5.76
CA PHE A 197 4.34 19.66 -6.30
C PHE A 197 4.30 19.61 -7.84
N ARG A 198 4.18 20.77 -8.50
CA ARG A 198 4.20 20.91 -9.97
C ARG A 198 5.62 20.93 -10.51
#